data_AF-A0A7C6I9Q8-F1
#
_entry.id   AF-A0A7C6I9Q8-F1
#
_cell.length_a   1.000
_cell.length_b   1.000
_cell.length_c   1.000
_cell.angle_alpha   90.00
_cell.angle_beta   90.00
_cell.angle_gamma   90.00
#
_symmetry.space_group_name_H-M   'P 1'
#
loop_
_entity.id
_entity.type
_entity.pdbx_description
1 polymer ?
#
loop_
_entity_poly.entity_id
_entity_poly.type
_entity_poly.pdbx_seq_one_letter_code
_entity_poly.pdbx_strand_id
1 'polypeptide(L)'
;MSSSSGNLLFSYHDGQGLYKLACIKSAAKNPQLVCCDIDYSGGVFSPVLVGNEIVYRADFSSRDALMRYPESLNELRGSLFDLKTILWDDSLPETNLSKNDTEGFNFSEKKYSPISWLNPLNTWFPFPLVQSSGSNVRLDGGGVATYVATPTDMNACLLFTAYDARERMAFIDATWVSFVPGDPLIVHFSDGVHYSNNGSFEFPQRETRVKASLTHTRGLGGERVHYIFVPSFESAWIALPGIDDSSAYEWDYLNGIFIPGAQLGVQSWSRLPWELFGQGVALTLSCRVALPDQNFRYDATLQASAGDSFPVRLMGYGVYDETGLDLDASSVVFGQGSYASAAASEYAKDSPGGHRWVAGGELEFQLFSVEIQKNLSHIYCNRFFGILAWRPVIFDTAQIEVSLPGFPLGSKAGFAHSVILKTGAVVSLIPIAAVPLRFSPHLWAAWKISNKSDDALERLVFGVSFAIEW
;
A
#
# COMPACT_ATOMS: atom_id res chain seq x y z
N MET A 1 -32.52 -14.95 19.64
CA MET A 1 -32.96 -16.33 19.94
C MET A 1 -34.09 -16.67 18.99
N SER A 2 -34.01 -17.84 18.34
CA SER A 2 -35.14 -18.40 17.59
C SER A 2 -35.57 -19.70 18.28
N SER A 3 -36.87 -19.89 18.48
CA SER A 3 -37.44 -21.12 19.01
C SER A 3 -38.18 -21.83 17.89
N SER A 4 -37.74 -23.04 17.56
CA SER A 4 -38.55 -23.95 16.74
C SER A 4 -38.26 -25.37 17.17
N SER A 5 -39.31 -26.18 17.30
CA SER A 5 -39.22 -27.62 17.66
C SER A 5 -38.46 -27.94 18.96
N GLY A 6 -38.63 -27.12 20.01
CA GLY A 6 -38.06 -27.37 21.34
C GLY A 6 -36.57 -27.05 21.48
N ASN A 7 -35.83 -26.83 20.39
CA ASN A 7 -34.42 -26.47 20.45
C ASN A 7 -34.24 -24.96 20.36
N LEU A 8 -33.29 -24.42 21.13
CA LEU A 8 -33.00 -22.99 21.18
C LEU A 8 -31.59 -22.74 20.64
N LEU A 9 -31.52 -21.99 19.54
CA LEU A 9 -30.26 -21.61 18.89
C LEU A 9 -29.90 -20.17 19.28
N PHE A 10 -28.62 -19.94 19.58
CA PHE A 10 -28.10 -18.61 19.90
C PHE A 10 -26.62 -18.51 19.55
N SER A 11 -26.17 -17.28 19.36
CA SER A 11 -24.76 -16.95 19.16
C SER A 11 -24.09 -16.78 20.52
N TYR A 12 -22.87 -17.27 20.67
CA TYR A 12 -22.06 -17.04 21.87
C TYR A 12 -20.63 -16.64 21.49
N HIS A 13 -19.92 -16.04 22.44
CA HIS A 13 -18.50 -15.71 22.33
C HIS A 13 -17.79 -16.25 23.56
N ASP A 14 -16.72 -17.01 23.39
CA ASP A 14 -15.92 -17.61 24.47
C ASP A 14 -14.68 -16.76 24.83
N GLY A 15 -14.60 -15.53 24.33
CA GLY A 15 -13.45 -14.65 24.46
C GLY A 15 -12.35 -14.91 23.44
N GLN A 16 -12.53 -15.85 22.50
CA GLN A 16 -11.59 -16.14 21.42
C GLN A 16 -12.31 -16.26 20.06
N GLY A 17 -11.79 -15.58 19.05
CA GLY A 17 -12.25 -15.73 17.67
C GLY A 17 -13.55 -14.99 17.41
N LEU A 18 -14.41 -15.60 16.62
CA LEU A 18 -15.66 -15.01 16.14
C LEU A 18 -16.85 -15.50 16.99
N TYR A 19 -18.02 -14.92 16.75
CA TYR A 19 -19.25 -15.46 17.35
C TYR A 19 -19.53 -16.86 16.82
N LYS A 20 -19.77 -17.79 17.74
CA LYS A 20 -19.97 -19.22 17.50
C LYS A 20 -21.41 -19.62 17.73
N LEU A 21 -21.78 -20.81 17.26
CA LEU A 21 -23.10 -21.38 17.43
C LEU A 21 -23.23 -22.13 18.76
N ALA A 22 -24.25 -21.80 19.54
CA ALA A 22 -24.69 -22.62 20.66
C ALA A 22 -26.14 -23.09 20.46
N CYS A 23 -26.43 -24.27 20.99
CA CYS A 23 -27.74 -24.90 20.92
C CYS A 23 -28.12 -25.51 22.26
N ILE A 24 -29.30 -25.17 22.77
CA ILE A 24 -29.95 -25.93 23.83
C ILE A 24 -30.83 -26.98 23.18
N LYS A 25 -30.45 -28.24 23.31
CA LYS A 25 -31.25 -29.40 22.90
C LYS A 25 -32.24 -29.71 24.01
N SER A 26 -33.52 -29.38 23.82
CA SER A 26 -34.55 -29.65 24.83
C SER A 26 -35.14 -31.04 24.62
N ALA A 27 -34.54 -32.05 25.26
CA ALA A 27 -35.29 -33.25 25.61
C ALA A 27 -36.04 -32.93 26.91
N ALA A 28 -37.36 -33.12 26.94
CA ALA A 28 -38.29 -32.69 27.99
C ALA A 28 -38.01 -33.18 29.44
N LYS A 29 -36.85 -33.81 29.71
CA LYS A 29 -36.40 -34.23 31.04
C LYS A 29 -34.97 -33.80 31.40
N ASN A 30 -34.07 -33.53 30.44
CA ASN A 30 -32.68 -33.10 30.68
C ASN A 30 -32.22 -32.26 29.48
N PRO A 31 -32.32 -30.92 29.53
CA PRO A 31 -31.78 -30.09 28.45
C PRO A 31 -30.25 -30.13 28.45
N GLN A 32 -29.66 -30.18 27.26
CA GLN A 32 -28.22 -30.14 27.08
C GLN A 32 -27.83 -28.90 26.27
N LEU A 33 -26.82 -28.18 26.74
CA LEU A 33 -26.19 -27.10 25.99
C LEU A 33 -25.03 -27.68 25.19
N VAL A 34 -25.07 -27.46 23.88
CA VAL A 34 -23.96 -27.72 22.95
C VAL A 34 -23.36 -26.38 22.56
N CYS A 35 -22.08 -26.18 22.87
CA CYS A 35 -21.29 -25.02 22.44
C CYS A 35 -20.34 -25.46 21.33
N CYS A 36 -20.54 -24.97 20.10
CA CYS A 36 -19.73 -25.39 18.95
C CYS A 36 -18.44 -24.58 18.89
N ASP A 37 -17.30 -25.26 18.84
CA ASP A 37 -15.99 -24.60 19.01
C ASP A 37 -15.38 -24.08 17.69
N ILE A 38 -16.11 -24.18 16.57
CA ILE A 38 -15.61 -23.84 15.22
C ILE A 38 -15.86 -22.36 14.91
N ASP A 39 -14.80 -21.66 14.53
CA ASP A 39 -14.85 -20.32 13.96
C ASP A 39 -15.21 -20.36 12.47
N TYR A 40 -16.28 -19.65 12.10
CA TYR A 40 -16.65 -19.40 10.70
C TYR A 40 -16.41 -17.94 10.36
N SER A 41 -15.82 -17.67 9.19
CA SER A 41 -15.63 -16.30 8.69
C SER A 41 -16.96 -15.52 8.69
N GLY A 42 -16.91 -14.29 9.19
CA GLY A 42 -18.08 -13.43 9.39
C GLY A 42 -18.92 -13.76 10.63
N GLY A 43 -18.56 -14.77 11.42
CA GLY A 43 -19.25 -15.15 12.65
C GLY A 43 -20.66 -15.72 12.43
N VAL A 44 -21.18 -16.41 13.43
CA VAL A 44 -22.54 -16.98 13.42
C VAL A 44 -23.47 -16.04 14.17
N PHE A 45 -24.24 -15.22 13.46
CA PHE A 45 -25.24 -14.32 14.05
C PHE A 45 -26.66 -14.78 13.76
N SER A 46 -27.55 -14.59 14.76
CA SER A 46 -28.98 -14.84 14.63
C SER A 46 -29.32 -16.20 13.99
N PRO A 47 -28.80 -17.32 14.52
CA PRO A 47 -29.06 -18.64 13.94
C PRO A 47 -30.54 -19.01 14.04
N VAL A 48 -31.06 -19.59 12.97
CA VAL A 48 -32.43 -20.06 12.82
C VAL A 48 -32.42 -21.46 12.24
N LEU A 49 -33.31 -22.31 12.75
CA LEU A 49 -33.53 -23.63 12.21
C LEU A 49 -34.56 -23.57 11.08
N VAL A 50 -34.20 -24.10 9.91
CA VAL A 50 -35.09 -24.23 8.75
C VAL A 50 -35.15 -25.71 8.38
N GLY A 51 -36.19 -26.40 8.85
CA GLY A 51 -36.26 -27.86 8.78
C GLY A 51 -35.21 -28.51 9.70
N ASN A 52 -34.25 -29.24 9.13
CA ASN A 52 -33.11 -29.80 9.88
C ASN A 52 -31.80 -29.03 9.66
N GLU A 53 -31.82 -28.02 8.77
CA GLU A 53 -30.65 -27.19 8.48
C GLU A 53 -30.63 -25.95 9.37
N ILE A 54 -29.43 -25.50 9.71
CA ILE A 54 -29.23 -24.28 10.49
C ILE A 54 -28.75 -23.21 9.53
N VAL A 55 -29.48 -22.10 9.49
CA VAL A 55 -29.16 -20.93 8.68
C VAL A 55 -28.86 -19.76 9.61
N TYR A 56 -27.86 -18.97 9.28
CA TYR A 56 -27.42 -17.85 10.10
C TYR A 56 -27.02 -16.66 9.24
N ARG A 57 -26.95 -15.48 9.85
CA ARG A 57 -26.38 -14.29 9.23
C ARG A 57 -24.89 -14.25 9.56
N ALA A 58 -24.05 -14.18 8.55
CA ALA A 58 -22.63 -13.85 8.70
C ALA A 58 -22.44 -12.36 8.39
N ASP A 59 -21.69 -11.68 9.26
CA ASP A 59 -21.35 -10.26 9.18
C ASP A 59 -19.91 -10.13 8.62
N PHE A 60 -19.79 -9.89 7.32
CA PHE A 60 -18.50 -9.67 6.66
C PHE A 60 -18.23 -8.19 6.49
N SER A 61 -16.96 -7.79 6.40
CA SER A 61 -16.52 -6.40 6.26
C SER A 61 -17.17 -5.61 5.11
N SER A 62 -17.62 -6.29 4.04
CA SER A 62 -18.24 -5.66 2.87
C SER A 62 -19.76 -5.81 2.79
N ARG A 63 -20.33 -6.87 3.38
CA ARG A 63 -21.77 -7.17 3.34
C ARG A 63 -22.14 -8.29 4.29
N ASP A 64 -23.32 -8.19 4.89
CA ASP A 64 -23.98 -9.32 5.52
C ASP A 64 -24.36 -10.37 4.47
N ALA A 65 -24.23 -11.65 4.81
CA ALA A 65 -24.73 -12.73 3.96
C ALA A 65 -25.40 -13.83 4.77
N LEU A 66 -26.45 -14.41 4.19
CA LEU A 66 -27.14 -15.56 4.75
C LEU A 66 -26.32 -16.82 4.45
N MET A 67 -25.89 -17.51 5.49
CA MET A 67 -25.02 -18.68 5.42
C MET A 67 -25.73 -19.91 6.01
N ARG A 68 -25.35 -21.09 5.51
CA ARG A 68 -25.83 -22.36 6.04
C ARG A 68 -24.72 -23.00 6.87
N TYR A 69 -25.05 -23.43 8.09
CA TYR A 69 -24.15 -24.19 8.93
C TYR A 69 -23.91 -25.58 8.30
N PRO A 70 -22.67 -26.08 8.25
CA PRO A 70 -22.36 -27.32 7.53
C PRO A 70 -22.95 -28.56 8.21
N GLU A 71 -23.08 -28.55 9.53
CA GLU A 71 -23.69 -29.63 10.31
C GLU A 71 -25.19 -29.37 10.50
N SER A 72 -25.98 -30.44 10.44
CA SER A 72 -27.39 -30.38 10.82
C SER A 72 -27.57 -30.38 12.34
N LEU A 73 -28.75 -30.00 12.83
CA LEU A 73 -29.03 -29.89 14.27
C LEU A 73 -28.69 -31.17 15.07
N ASN A 74 -28.97 -32.33 14.47
CA ASN A 74 -28.73 -33.63 15.09
C ASN A 74 -27.24 -34.01 15.11
N GLU A 75 -26.46 -33.44 14.20
CA GLU A 75 -25.06 -33.75 13.99
C GLU A 75 -24.12 -32.77 14.68
N LEU A 76 -24.64 -31.65 15.22
CA LEU A 76 -23.88 -30.61 15.92
C LEU A 76 -22.89 -31.20 16.93
N ARG A 77 -21.61 -30.90 16.73
CA ARG A 77 -20.51 -31.28 17.62
C ARG A 77 -19.98 -30.07 18.39
N GLY A 78 -19.60 -30.31 19.65
CA GLY A 78 -19.03 -29.27 20.49
C GLY A 78 -18.93 -29.69 21.94
N SER A 79 -18.57 -28.73 22.79
CA SER A 79 -18.55 -28.88 24.24
C SER A 79 -19.98 -29.05 24.76
N LEU A 80 -20.19 -30.10 25.57
CA LEU A 80 -21.50 -30.48 26.11
C LEU A 80 -21.61 -30.11 27.58
N PHE A 81 -22.72 -29.47 27.96
CA PHE A 81 -23.03 -29.11 29.33
C PHE A 81 -24.45 -29.56 29.68
N ASP A 82 -24.60 -30.25 30.81
CA ASP A 82 -25.92 -30.60 31.32
C ASP A 82 -26.55 -29.38 31.99
N LEU A 83 -27.76 -29.02 31.57
CA LEU A 83 -28.51 -27.91 32.15
C LEU A 83 -29.46 -28.41 33.21
N LYS A 84 -29.40 -27.80 34.40
CA LYS A 84 -30.38 -28.03 35.46
C LYS A 84 -31.57 -27.09 35.26
N THR A 85 -32.73 -27.65 34.94
CA THR A 85 -33.98 -26.88 34.92
C THR A 85 -34.44 -26.63 36.35
N ILE A 86 -34.73 -25.36 36.64
CA ILE A 86 -35.38 -24.95 37.87
C ILE A 86 -36.82 -24.60 37.47
N LEU A 87 -37.81 -25.16 38.17
CA LEU A 87 -39.21 -24.81 37.94
C LEU A 87 -39.39 -23.33 38.23
N TRP A 88 -39.99 -22.62 37.27
CA TRP A 88 -40.40 -21.25 37.47
C TRP A 88 -41.51 -21.25 38.52
N ASP A 89 -41.23 -20.70 39.69
CA ASP A 89 -42.19 -20.58 40.78
C ASP A 89 -42.75 -19.16 40.77
N ASP A 90 -44.04 -19.03 40.43
CA ASP A 90 -44.76 -17.74 40.41
C ASP A 90 -44.86 -17.10 41.79
N SER A 91 -44.49 -17.81 42.86
CA SER A 91 -44.40 -17.30 44.24
C SER A 91 -42.99 -16.84 44.64
N LEU A 92 -42.00 -17.00 43.75
CA LEU A 92 -40.78 -16.21 43.88
C LEU A 92 -41.23 -14.76 43.80
N PRO A 93 -40.89 -13.91 44.80
CA PRO A 93 -41.09 -12.48 44.61
C PRO A 93 -40.43 -12.13 43.28
N GLU A 94 -41.01 -11.21 42.50
CA GLU A 94 -40.23 -10.50 41.49
C GLU A 94 -38.89 -10.27 42.15
N THR A 95 -37.87 -11.00 41.73
CA THR A 95 -36.54 -10.75 42.24
C THR A 95 -36.36 -9.33 41.79
N ASN A 96 -36.53 -8.40 42.73
CA ASN A 96 -35.69 -7.25 42.84
C ASN A 96 -34.32 -7.89 42.70
N LEU A 97 -33.86 -7.99 41.46
CA LEU A 97 -32.47 -8.08 41.09
C LEU A 97 -31.93 -6.85 41.78
N SER A 98 -31.63 -7.01 43.07
CA SER A 98 -30.96 -5.99 43.82
C SER A 98 -29.71 -5.79 42.98
N LYS A 99 -29.37 -4.53 42.71
CA LYS A 99 -28.13 -4.17 42.01
C LYS A 99 -26.86 -4.75 42.69
N ASN A 100 -27.02 -5.56 43.75
CA ASN A 100 -25.99 -6.23 44.51
C ASN A 100 -25.92 -7.75 44.25
N ASP A 101 -26.93 -8.41 43.66
CA ASP A 101 -26.78 -9.78 43.14
C ASP A 101 -26.15 -9.80 41.74
N THR A 102 -25.84 -8.61 41.21
CA THR A 102 -24.76 -8.37 40.26
C THR A 102 -23.39 -8.24 40.95
N GLU A 103 -23.09 -9.09 41.93
CA GLU A 103 -21.81 -9.81 41.87
C GLU A 103 -21.89 -10.79 40.68
N GLY A 104 -22.29 -10.34 39.50
CA GLY A 104 -21.29 -9.71 38.68
C GLY A 104 -20.37 -10.83 38.28
N PHE A 105 -20.90 -11.75 37.46
CA PHE A 105 -20.07 -12.46 36.51
C PHE A 105 -19.38 -11.38 35.67
N ASN A 106 -18.38 -10.73 36.25
CA ASN A 106 -17.35 -9.96 35.60
C ASN A 106 -16.53 -11.02 34.88
N PHE A 107 -17.12 -11.62 33.85
CA PHE A 107 -16.32 -11.97 32.70
C PHE A 107 -15.71 -10.64 32.30
N SER A 108 -14.42 -10.44 32.63
CA SER A 108 -13.67 -9.45 31.89
C SER A 108 -13.75 -9.96 30.46
N GLU A 109 -14.62 -9.37 29.63
CA GLU A 109 -14.52 -9.56 28.19
C GLU A 109 -13.05 -9.32 27.89
N LYS A 110 -12.36 -10.39 27.46
CA LYS A 110 -10.98 -10.24 27.04
C LYS A 110 -11.02 -9.20 25.94
N LYS A 111 -10.41 -8.05 26.18
CA LYS A 111 -10.28 -7.02 25.16
C LYS A 111 -9.72 -7.71 23.93
N TYR A 112 -10.46 -7.62 22.83
CA TYR A 112 -10.02 -8.15 21.55
C TYR A 112 -8.60 -7.66 21.28
N SER A 113 -7.66 -8.61 21.17
CA SER A 113 -6.27 -8.34 20.81
C SER A 113 -6.10 -8.74 19.35
N PRO A 114 -6.05 -7.79 18.41
CA PRO A 114 -5.84 -8.11 17.00
C PRO A 114 -4.50 -8.82 16.77
N ILE A 115 -3.51 -8.57 17.64
CA ILE A 115 -2.13 -9.06 17.53
C ILE A 115 -2.05 -10.57 17.71
N SER A 116 -2.92 -11.18 18.52
CA SER A 116 -2.91 -12.65 18.72
C SER A 116 -3.37 -13.46 17.51
N TRP A 117 -3.95 -12.80 16.50
CA TRP A 117 -4.42 -13.41 15.25
C TRP A 117 -3.45 -13.24 14.09
N LEU A 118 -2.37 -12.46 14.30
CA LEU A 118 -1.33 -12.26 13.32
C LEU A 118 -0.46 -13.52 13.28
N ASN A 119 -0.66 -14.37 12.26
CA ASN A 119 0.32 -15.40 11.93
C ASN A 119 1.18 -14.91 10.74
N PRO A 120 2.34 -14.28 11.00
CA PRO A 120 3.23 -13.79 9.94
C PRO A 120 3.82 -14.92 9.08
N LEU A 121 3.64 -16.19 9.47
CA LEU A 121 4.10 -17.37 8.74
C LEU A 121 2.99 -18.06 7.91
N ASN A 122 1.75 -17.58 7.94
CA ASN A 122 0.68 -18.14 7.08
C ASN A 122 0.58 -17.47 5.72
N THR A 123 1.00 -16.21 5.58
CA THR A 123 0.91 -15.43 4.35
C THR A 123 2.26 -14.84 4.00
N TRP A 124 3.21 -15.71 3.66
CA TRP A 124 4.51 -15.28 3.17
C TRP A 124 4.83 -15.83 1.79
N PHE A 125 5.55 -15.04 0.99
CA PHE A 125 6.10 -15.49 -0.28
C PHE A 125 7.58 -15.11 -0.37
N PRO A 126 8.44 -16.03 -0.84
CA PRO A 126 9.85 -15.72 -1.04
C PRO A 126 10.03 -14.77 -2.24
N PHE A 127 11.00 -13.88 -2.16
CA PHE A 127 11.38 -13.02 -3.28
C PHE A 127 12.91 -12.82 -3.34
N PRO A 128 13.50 -12.70 -4.55
CA PRO A 128 14.90 -12.32 -4.69
C PRO A 128 15.08 -10.83 -4.38
N LEU A 129 16.13 -10.47 -3.63
CA LEU A 129 16.53 -9.09 -3.46
C LEU A 129 17.23 -8.63 -4.75
N VAL A 130 16.49 -7.89 -5.57
CA VAL A 130 16.99 -7.33 -6.83
C VAL A 130 17.24 -5.86 -6.63
N GLN A 131 18.48 -5.42 -6.87
CA GLN A 131 18.85 -4.01 -6.84
C GLN A 131 19.20 -3.52 -8.24
N SER A 132 18.85 -2.27 -8.53
CA SER A 132 19.15 -1.62 -9.80
C SER A 132 19.90 -0.32 -9.58
N SER A 133 20.99 -0.13 -10.31
CA SER A 133 21.74 1.12 -10.36
C SER A 133 22.04 1.44 -11.82
N GLY A 134 21.42 2.52 -12.34
CA GLY A 134 21.45 2.87 -13.75
C GLY A 134 20.98 1.72 -14.65
N SER A 135 21.89 1.18 -15.48
CA SER A 135 21.62 0.07 -16.40
C SER A 135 21.96 -1.32 -15.85
N ASN A 136 22.48 -1.40 -14.62
CA ASN A 136 22.88 -2.66 -14.00
C ASN A 136 21.76 -3.17 -13.10
N VAL A 137 21.35 -4.43 -13.29
CA VAL A 137 20.45 -5.15 -12.41
C VAL A 137 21.24 -6.27 -11.74
N ARG A 138 21.21 -6.31 -10.41
CA ARG A 138 21.92 -7.29 -9.59
C ARG A 138 20.94 -8.07 -8.72
N LEU A 139 21.31 -9.32 -8.43
CA LEU A 139 20.64 -10.15 -7.44
C LEU A 139 21.58 -10.26 -6.25
N ASP A 140 21.28 -9.47 -5.21
CA ASP A 140 22.17 -9.27 -4.06
C ASP A 140 21.73 -10.11 -2.84
N GLY A 141 20.61 -10.84 -2.95
CA GLY A 141 20.16 -11.73 -1.89
C GLY A 141 18.75 -12.28 -2.07
N GLY A 142 18.12 -12.63 -0.96
CA GLY A 142 16.78 -13.22 -0.93
C GLY A 142 16.06 -12.95 0.38
N GLY A 143 14.73 -12.93 0.30
CA GLY A 143 13.89 -12.52 1.40
C GLY A 143 12.49 -13.09 1.35
N VAL A 144 11.67 -12.57 2.25
CA VAL A 144 10.30 -12.95 2.48
C VAL A 144 9.45 -11.70 2.56
N ALA A 145 8.35 -11.70 1.81
CA ALA A 145 7.29 -10.72 1.94
C ALA A 145 6.13 -11.33 2.71
N THR A 146 5.59 -10.61 3.68
CA THR A 146 4.44 -11.02 4.47
C THR A 146 3.39 -9.91 4.54
N TYR A 147 2.13 -10.32 4.45
CA TYR A 147 0.98 -9.45 4.69
C TYR A 147 0.27 -9.88 5.96
N VAL A 148 0.01 -8.91 6.84
CA VAL A 148 -0.60 -9.16 8.13
C VAL A 148 -1.66 -8.10 8.40
N ALA A 149 -2.90 -8.51 8.66
CA ALA A 149 -4.00 -7.60 8.93
C ALA A 149 -4.83 -8.05 10.13
N THR A 150 -5.48 -7.09 10.77
CA THR A 150 -6.47 -7.36 11.81
C THR A 150 -7.75 -7.90 11.17
N PRO A 151 -8.50 -8.80 11.83
CA PRO A 151 -9.79 -9.32 11.33
C PRO A 151 -10.83 -8.28 10.87
N THR A 152 -10.72 -7.02 11.29
CA THR A 152 -11.61 -5.91 10.88
C THR A 152 -11.03 -5.06 9.75
N ASP A 153 -9.87 -5.41 9.21
CA ASP A 153 -9.07 -4.66 8.21
C ASP A 153 -8.73 -3.21 8.61
N MET A 154 -8.95 -2.86 9.89
CA MET A 154 -8.67 -1.52 10.43
C MET A 154 -7.17 -1.25 10.59
N ASN A 155 -6.35 -2.29 10.65
CA ASN A 155 -4.90 -2.18 10.58
C ASN A 155 -4.34 -3.28 9.68
N ALA A 156 -3.46 -2.89 8.77
CA ALA A 156 -2.76 -3.79 7.86
C ALA A 156 -1.28 -3.43 7.81
N CYS A 157 -0.42 -4.43 7.70
CA CYS A 157 1.03 -4.28 7.58
C CYS A 157 1.53 -5.17 6.43
N LEU A 158 2.24 -4.55 5.50
CA LEU A 158 3.01 -5.23 4.47
C LEU A 158 4.49 -5.10 4.84
N LEU A 159 5.17 -6.23 5.00
CA LEU A 159 6.58 -6.29 5.38
C LEU A 159 7.34 -7.08 4.33
N PHE A 160 8.36 -6.45 3.74
CA PHE A 160 9.42 -7.08 2.99
C PHE A 160 10.67 -7.12 3.86
N THR A 161 11.24 -8.31 4.02
CA THR A 161 12.54 -8.45 4.69
C THR A 161 13.42 -9.38 3.88
N ALA A 162 14.67 -9.01 3.68
CA ALA A 162 15.62 -9.80 2.91
C ALA A 162 17.01 -9.74 3.55
N TYR A 163 17.84 -10.73 3.27
CA TYR A 163 19.26 -10.65 3.59
C TYR A 163 20.01 -10.14 2.36
N ASP A 164 20.67 -8.99 2.47
CA ASP A 164 21.64 -8.48 1.50
C ASP A 164 22.97 -9.19 1.78
N ALA A 165 23.33 -10.12 0.88
CA ALA A 165 24.51 -10.95 1.04
C ALA A 165 25.80 -10.20 0.76
N ARG A 166 25.74 -9.11 -0.01
CA ARG A 166 26.92 -8.33 -0.39
C ARG A 166 27.36 -7.42 0.75
N GLU A 167 26.41 -6.69 1.31
CA GLU A 167 26.67 -5.71 2.39
C GLU A 167 26.47 -6.30 3.80
N ARG A 168 26.14 -7.61 3.85
CA ARG A 168 25.99 -8.43 5.06
C ARG A 168 25.00 -7.81 6.06
N MET A 169 23.84 -7.38 5.56
CA MET A 169 22.82 -6.67 6.35
C MET A 169 21.41 -7.17 6.02
N ALA A 170 20.48 -7.08 6.98
CA ALA A 170 19.06 -7.27 6.69
C ALA A 170 18.47 -6.01 6.04
N PHE A 171 17.89 -6.18 4.86
CA PHE A 171 16.98 -5.22 4.24
C PHE A 171 15.59 -5.35 4.89
N ILE A 172 14.98 -4.21 5.22
CA ILE A 172 13.63 -4.13 5.78
C ILE A 172 12.88 -3.01 5.06
N ASP A 173 11.68 -3.30 4.58
CA ASP A 173 10.72 -2.33 4.07
C ASP A 173 9.33 -2.72 4.59
N ALA A 174 8.74 -1.85 5.41
CA ALA A 174 7.50 -2.09 6.11
C ALA A 174 6.54 -0.92 5.91
N THR A 175 5.33 -1.22 5.43
CA THR A 175 4.23 -0.27 5.32
C THR A 175 3.11 -0.69 6.25
N TRP A 176 2.80 0.14 7.24
CA TRP A 176 1.65 0.00 8.12
C TRP A 176 0.56 1.01 7.74
N VAL A 177 -0.66 0.53 7.58
CA VAL A 177 -1.86 1.34 7.32
C VAL A 177 -2.85 1.13 8.46
N SER A 178 -3.37 2.22 9.00
CA SER A 178 -4.38 2.22 10.06
C SER A 178 -5.55 3.12 9.71
N PHE A 179 -6.76 2.59 9.83
CA PHE A 179 -8.01 3.33 9.69
C PHE A 179 -8.63 3.69 11.06
N VAL A 180 -7.97 3.32 12.17
CA VAL A 180 -8.44 3.61 13.54
C VAL A 180 -8.68 5.10 13.82
N PRO A 181 -7.89 6.06 13.27
CA PRO A 181 -8.13 7.49 13.46
C PRO A 181 -9.38 8.03 12.74
N GLY A 182 -10.05 7.22 11.90
CA GLY A 182 -11.16 7.62 11.04
C GLY A 182 -10.74 8.13 9.66
N ASP A 183 -9.51 8.63 9.54
CA ASP A 183 -8.83 8.92 8.28
C ASP A 183 -7.62 7.97 8.12
N PRO A 184 -7.26 7.52 6.91
CA PRO A 184 -6.16 6.59 6.71
C PRO A 184 -4.82 7.18 7.15
N LEU A 185 -4.21 6.56 8.17
CA LEU A 185 -2.83 6.82 8.61
C LEU A 185 -1.92 5.79 7.95
N ILE A 186 -0.90 6.26 7.25
CA ILE A 186 0.12 5.43 6.62
C ILE A 186 1.46 5.73 7.28
N VAL A 187 2.14 4.70 7.77
CA VAL A 187 3.50 4.77 8.29
C VAL A 187 4.35 3.81 7.49
N HIS A 188 5.45 4.31 6.96
CA HIS A 188 6.42 3.56 6.19
C HIS A 188 7.77 3.60 6.90
N PHE A 189 8.41 2.45 6.99
CA PHE A 189 9.76 2.28 7.53
C PHE A 189 10.59 1.50 6.52
N SER A 190 11.77 2.00 6.18
CA SER A 190 12.74 1.27 5.37
C SER A 190 14.13 1.38 5.96
N ASP A 191 14.89 0.30 5.92
CA ASP A 191 16.31 0.24 6.25
C ASP A 191 17.01 -0.71 5.27
N GLY A 192 17.95 -0.20 4.51
CA GLY A 192 18.59 -0.96 3.43
C GLY A 192 19.80 -0.24 2.85
N VAL A 193 20.54 -0.95 2.00
CA VAL A 193 21.64 -0.37 1.24
C VAL A 193 21.17 -0.01 -0.15
N HIS A 194 21.41 1.24 -0.54
CA HIS A 194 21.20 1.77 -1.87
C HIS A 194 22.54 2.15 -2.48
N TYR A 195 22.60 2.20 -3.79
CA TYR A 195 23.82 2.55 -4.51
C TYR A 195 23.66 3.89 -5.18
N SER A 196 24.56 4.82 -4.87
CA SER A 196 24.64 6.13 -5.50
C SER A 196 25.77 6.15 -6.54
N ASN A 197 25.63 6.99 -7.56
CA ASN A 197 26.59 7.09 -8.65
C ASN A 197 27.09 8.53 -8.75
N ASN A 198 28.41 8.73 -8.72
CA ASN A 198 29.04 10.05 -8.90
C ASN A 198 29.68 10.21 -10.30
N GLY A 199 29.24 9.42 -11.27
CA GLY A 199 29.69 9.41 -12.66
C GLY A 199 30.92 8.58 -12.97
N SER A 200 31.79 8.35 -11.98
CA SER A 200 32.97 7.49 -12.14
C SER A 200 32.91 6.23 -11.30
N PHE A 201 32.17 6.26 -10.19
CA PHE A 201 32.12 5.17 -9.23
C PHE A 201 30.71 5.02 -8.64
N GLU A 202 30.28 3.77 -8.52
CA GLU A 202 29.07 3.40 -7.80
C GLU A 202 29.47 3.06 -6.35
N PHE A 203 28.94 3.78 -5.37
CA PHE A 203 29.24 3.54 -3.96
C PHE A 203 27.97 3.16 -3.19
N PRO A 204 28.05 2.16 -2.29
CA PRO A 204 26.93 1.83 -1.44
C PRO A 204 26.73 2.91 -0.37
N GLN A 205 25.49 3.10 0.04
CA GLN A 205 25.10 3.94 1.16
C GLN A 205 23.95 3.24 1.89
N ARG A 206 24.03 3.14 3.21
CA ARG A 206 22.91 2.63 4.01
C ARG A 206 21.96 3.77 4.31
N GLU A 207 20.69 3.50 4.18
CA GLU A 207 19.64 4.48 4.31
C GLU A 207 18.53 3.93 5.20
N THR A 208 18.27 4.61 6.32
CA THR A 208 17.09 4.37 7.14
C THR A 208 16.13 5.53 6.95
N ARG A 209 14.88 5.24 6.57
CA ARG A 209 13.81 6.22 6.47
C ARG A 209 12.59 5.82 7.28
N VAL A 210 11.97 6.81 7.91
CA VAL A 210 10.63 6.70 8.47
C VAL A 210 9.78 7.79 7.87
N LYS A 211 8.60 7.45 7.37
CA LYS A 211 7.63 8.39 6.82
C LYS A 211 6.26 8.12 7.41
N ALA A 212 5.55 9.16 7.82
CA ALA A 212 4.17 9.08 8.28
C ALA A 212 3.32 10.10 7.54
N SER A 213 2.10 9.72 7.17
CA SER A 213 1.14 10.60 6.50
C SER A 213 -0.29 10.26 6.88
N LEU A 214 -1.14 11.27 6.99
CA LEU A 214 -2.56 11.11 7.31
C LEU A 214 -3.40 11.67 6.16
N THR A 215 -4.28 10.88 5.56
CA THR A 215 -5.05 11.32 4.38
C THR A 215 -6.44 11.78 4.76
N HIS A 216 -6.70 13.08 4.76
CA HIS A 216 -8.03 13.63 4.97
C HIS A 216 -8.73 13.91 3.64
N THR A 217 -9.88 13.27 3.40
CA THR A 217 -10.68 13.47 2.17
C THR A 217 -12.13 13.77 2.53
N ARG A 218 -12.71 14.83 1.96
CA ARG A 218 -14.12 15.21 2.19
C ARG A 218 -14.77 15.76 0.93
N GLY A 219 -16.05 15.48 0.77
CA GLY A 219 -16.86 16.00 -0.33
C GLY A 219 -17.26 17.46 -0.12
N LEU A 220 -17.33 18.22 -1.21
CA LEU A 220 -17.87 19.58 -1.28
C LEU A 220 -19.27 19.52 -1.91
N GLY A 221 -20.30 19.95 -1.17
CA GLY A 221 -21.62 20.30 -1.73
C GLY A 221 -22.33 19.22 -2.57
N GLY A 222 -22.42 17.98 -2.08
CA GLY A 222 -23.16 16.89 -2.75
C GLY A 222 -22.31 15.77 -3.37
N GLU A 223 -21.11 15.53 -2.80
CA GLU A 223 -20.25 14.34 -3.00
C GLU A 223 -19.53 14.17 -4.35
N ARG A 224 -19.76 15.01 -5.36
CA ARG A 224 -19.07 14.87 -6.66
C ARG A 224 -17.64 15.41 -6.69
N VAL A 225 -17.34 16.41 -5.87
CA VAL A 225 -16.01 17.02 -5.76
C VAL A 225 -15.47 16.76 -4.37
N HIS A 226 -14.23 16.31 -4.28
CA HIS A 226 -13.53 16.05 -3.04
C HIS A 226 -12.32 16.98 -2.92
N TYR A 227 -12.08 17.48 -1.71
CA TYR A 227 -10.77 18.01 -1.36
C TYR A 227 -9.96 16.94 -0.61
N ILE A 228 -8.65 16.98 -0.81
CA ILE A 228 -7.67 16.10 -0.19
C ILE A 228 -6.66 16.97 0.56
N PHE A 229 -6.36 16.60 1.80
CA PHE A 229 -5.25 17.15 2.56
C PHE A 229 -4.46 16.00 3.18
N VAL A 230 -3.16 15.94 2.89
CA VAL A 230 -2.26 14.91 3.41
C VAL A 230 -1.05 15.58 4.06
N PRO A 231 -1.09 15.91 5.37
CA PRO A 231 0.13 16.22 6.10
C PRO A 231 1.03 14.99 6.16
N SER A 232 2.33 15.23 6.07
CA SER A 232 3.34 14.18 6.12
C SER A 232 4.58 14.64 6.88
N PHE A 233 5.25 13.67 7.48
CA PHE A 233 6.54 13.85 8.13
C PHE A 233 7.43 12.71 7.73
N GLU A 234 8.67 13.02 7.36
CA GLU A 234 9.67 12.05 6.98
C GLU A 234 10.97 12.34 7.75
N SER A 235 11.69 11.30 8.12
CA SER A 235 13.01 11.39 8.72
C SER A 235 13.94 10.41 8.04
N ALA A 236 15.14 10.86 7.68
CA ALA A 236 16.13 10.05 6.97
C ALA A 236 17.48 10.10 7.69
N TRP A 237 18.14 8.95 7.77
CA TRP A 237 19.51 8.81 8.26
C TRP A 237 20.32 8.04 7.22
N ILE A 238 21.53 8.50 6.99
CA ILE A 238 22.38 7.99 5.92
C ILE A 238 23.72 7.65 6.52
N ALA A 239 24.18 6.43 6.29
CA ALA A 239 25.50 5.97 6.70
C ALA A 239 26.33 5.65 5.46
N LEU A 240 27.56 6.12 5.47
CA LEU A 240 28.52 5.89 4.38
C LEU A 240 29.45 4.74 4.76
N PRO A 241 29.91 3.95 3.78
CA PRO A 241 30.81 2.85 4.02
C PRO A 241 32.11 3.32 4.67
N GLY A 242 32.56 2.55 5.65
CA GLY A 242 33.89 2.72 6.23
C GLY A 242 35.01 2.41 5.21
N ILE A 243 36.25 2.60 5.63
CA ILE A 243 37.44 2.27 4.81
C ILE A 243 37.64 0.74 4.73
N ASP A 244 37.01 -0.02 5.62
CA ASP A 244 37.16 -1.48 5.75
C ASP A 244 35.97 -2.24 5.11
N ASP A 245 36.16 -3.53 4.82
CA ASP A 245 35.13 -4.46 4.32
C ASP A 245 34.12 -4.90 5.41
N SER A 246 33.78 -3.95 6.29
CA SER A 246 32.87 -4.11 7.42
C SER A 246 31.41 -4.18 6.95
N SER A 247 30.58 -4.88 7.71
CA SER A 247 29.12 -4.91 7.47
C SER A 247 28.52 -3.51 7.49
N ALA A 248 27.45 -3.29 6.71
CA ALA A 248 26.68 -2.05 6.75
C ALA A 248 26.03 -1.76 8.12
N TYR A 249 25.99 -2.73 9.04
CA TYR A 249 25.62 -2.47 10.44
C TYR A 249 26.64 -1.60 11.19
N GLU A 250 27.89 -1.57 10.75
CA GLU A 250 29.00 -0.88 11.40
C GLU A 250 29.28 0.51 10.80
N TRP A 251 28.54 0.90 9.75
CA TRP A 251 28.71 2.20 9.11
C TRP A 251 28.13 3.32 9.98
N ASP A 252 28.90 4.40 10.12
CA ASP A 252 28.52 5.54 10.95
C ASP A 252 27.46 6.40 10.26
N TYR A 253 26.36 6.65 10.96
CA TYR A 253 25.31 7.55 10.49
C TYR A 253 25.77 9.01 10.53
N LEU A 254 25.47 9.71 9.45
CA LEU A 254 25.44 11.17 9.40
C LEU A 254 24.26 11.70 10.23
N ASN A 255 24.23 13.03 10.40
CA ASN A 255 23.12 13.69 11.08
C ASN A 255 21.78 13.38 10.39
N GLY A 256 20.77 13.10 11.21
CA GLY A 256 19.42 12.84 10.70
C GLY A 256 18.79 14.09 10.08
N ILE A 257 18.04 13.88 9.01
CA ILE A 257 17.33 14.93 8.26
C ILE A 257 15.84 14.79 8.54
N PHE A 258 15.17 15.90 8.88
CA PHE A 258 13.72 15.93 9.08
C PHE A 258 13.04 16.65 7.94
N ILE A 259 11.99 16.06 7.38
CA ILE A 259 11.35 16.50 6.15
C ILE A 259 9.83 16.58 6.38
N PRO A 260 9.32 17.68 6.96
CA PRO A 260 7.89 17.95 6.92
C PRO A 260 7.42 18.19 5.47
N GLY A 261 6.20 17.74 5.20
CA GLY A 261 5.56 17.99 3.92
C GLY A 261 4.04 17.99 4.00
N ALA A 262 3.40 18.50 2.96
CA ALA A 262 1.96 18.46 2.82
C ALA A 262 1.55 18.29 1.36
N GLN A 263 0.45 17.59 1.14
CA GLN A 263 -0.24 17.51 -0.14
C GLN A 263 -1.65 18.10 0.00
N LEU A 264 -2.03 18.92 -0.96
CA LEU A 264 -3.34 19.53 -1.09
C LEU A 264 -3.89 19.17 -2.46
N GLY A 265 -5.14 18.74 -2.53
CA GLY A 265 -5.75 18.39 -3.80
C GLY A 265 -7.24 18.71 -3.85
N VAL A 266 -7.74 18.89 -5.06
CA VAL A 266 -9.16 18.91 -5.38
C VAL A 266 -9.37 17.97 -6.55
N GLN A 267 -10.31 17.05 -6.41
CA GLN A 267 -10.64 16.09 -7.45
C GLN A 267 -12.14 15.89 -7.59
N SER A 268 -12.60 15.82 -8.82
CA SER A 268 -13.92 15.36 -9.20
C SER A 268 -13.67 14.13 -10.05
N TRP A 269 -13.46 12.99 -9.42
CA TRP A 269 -13.11 11.74 -10.11
C TRP A 269 -14.26 10.75 -10.05
N SER A 270 -14.69 10.30 -11.22
CA SER A 270 -15.36 9.02 -11.37
C SER A 270 -14.40 8.12 -12.15
N ARG A 271 -13.78 7.18 -11.46
CA ARG A 271 -12.89 6.20 -12.06
C ARG A 271 -13.38 4.82 -11.70
N LEU A 272 -13.80 4.05 -12.70
CA LEU A 272 -14.09 2.64 -12.47
C LEU A 272 -12.78 1.89 -12.25
N PRO A 273 -12.72 0.85 -11.40
CA PRO A 273 -11.47 0.12 -11.06
C PRO A 273 -10.68 -0.37 -12.27
N TRP A 274 -11.35 -0.51 -13.41
CA TRP A 274 -10.71 -0.87 -14.66
C TRP A 274 -10.13 0.32 -15.42
N GLU A 275 -10.66 1.54 -15.40
CA GLU A 275 -10.23 2.72 -16.21
C GLU A 275 -8.77 3.17 -15.94
N LEU A 276 -7.98 3.47 -16.98
CA LEU A 276 -6.58 3.94 -16.82
C LEU A 276 -6.54 5.42 -16.41
N PHE A 277 -7.48 6.20 -16.95
CA PHE A 277 -7.75 7.58 -16.61
C PHE A 277 -9.18 7.63 -16.08
N GLY A 278 -9.36 8.18 -14.89
CA GLY A 278 -10.70 8.51 -14.41
C GLY A 278 -11.30 9.61 -15.26
N GLN A 279 -12.62 9.63 -15.34
CA GLN A 279 -13.35 10.77 -15.88
C GLN A 279 -13.36 11.90 -14.84
N GLY A 280 -13.38 13.14 -15.33
CA GLY A 280 -13.33 14.36 -14.53
C GLY A 280 -11.92 14.93 -14.33
N VAL A 281 -11.78 15.76 -13.30
CA VAL A 281 -10.63 16.67 -13.11
C VAL A 281 -9.98 16.45 -11.77
N ALA A 282 -8.66 16.42 -11.72
CA ALA A 282 -7.92 16.54 -10.46
C ALA A 282 -6.81 17.56 -10.57
N LEU A 283 -6.54 18.22 -9.45
CA LEU A 283 -5.41 19.10 -9.23
C LEU A 283 -4.83 18.77 -7.87
N THR A 284 -3.52 18.51 -7.82
CA THR A 284 -2.80 18.17 -6.59
C THR A 284 -1.50 18.95 -6.54
N LEU A 285 -1.21 19.57 -5.40
CA LEU A 285 0.05 20.22 -5.07
C LEU A 285 0.66 19.48 -3.89
N SER A 286 1.92 19.07 -3.98
CA SER A 286 2.70 18.52 -2.88
C SER A 286 3.97 19.33 -2.67
N CYS A 287 4.36 19.52 -1.42
CA CYS A 287 5.58 20.22 -1.04
C CYS A 287 6.22 19.55 0.17
N ARG A 288 7.54 19.39 0.13
CA ARG A 288 8.39 18.88 1.20
C ARG A 288 9.55 19.86 1.43
N VAL A 289 9.94 20.06 2.69
CA VAL A 289 11.05 20.95 3.08
C VAL A 289 11.91 20.24 4.10
N ALA A 290 13.24 20.34 4.02
CA ALA A 290 14.14 19.75 5.00
C ALA A 290 14.49 20.74 6.14
N LEU A 291 14.45 20.29 7.40
CA LEU A 291 14.73 21.05 8.61
C LEU A 291 15.71 20.29 9.55
N PRO A 292 16.48 21.01 10.37
CA PRO A 292 17.12 22.29 10.12
C PRO A 292 18.55 22.01 9.66
N ASP A 293 18.78 21.90 8.36
CA ASP A 293 20.13 22.05 7.85
C ASP A 293 20.39 23.54 7.62
N GLN A 294 21.64 23.99 7.64
CA GLN A 294 21.97 25.43 7.53
C GLN A 294 21.50 26.08 6.22
N ASN A 295 21.00 25.27 5.28
CA ASN A 295 20.60 25.64 3.94
C ASN A 295 19.15 25.18 3.67
N PHE A 296 18.33 26.08 3.11
CA PHE A 296 16.95 25.79 2.74
C PHE A 296 16.90 24.79 1.58
N ARG A 297 16.16 23.69 1.72
CA ARG A 297 15.98 22.65 0.68
C ARG A 297 14.50 22.36 0.50
N TYR A 298 14.04 22.15 -0.74
CA TYR A 298 12.64 21.83 -1.02
C TYR A 298 12.45 20.89 -2.22
N ASP A 299 11.36 20.13 -2.18
CA ASP A 299 10.80 19.36 -3.29
C ASP A 299 9.30 19.68 -3.43
N ALA A 300 8.90 20.21 -4.59
CA ALA A 300 7.52 20.55 -4.87
C ALA A 300 7.04 19.93 -6.20
N THR A 301 5.81 19.43 -6.19
CA THR A 301 5.15 18.86 -7.37
C THR A 301 3.73 19.38 -7.52
N LEU A 302 3.34 19.61 -8.76
CA LEU A 302 1.99 19.96 -9.19
C LEU A 302 1.53 18.91 -10.20
N GLN A 303 0.38 18.31 -9.96
CA GLN A 303 -0.23 17.33 -10.85
C GLN A 303 -1.64 17.79 -11.21
N ALA A 304 -1.98 17.70 -12.49
CA ALA A 304 -3.31 17.99 -13.00
C ALA A 304 -3.72 16.91 -14.01
N SER A 305 -5.00 16.54 -14.03
CA SER A 305 -5.53 15.59 -15.01
C SER A 305 -6.93 15.96 -15.43
N ALA A 306 -7.28 15.72 -16.70
CA ALA A 306 -8.64 15.87 -17.24
C ALA A 306 -8.97 14.68 -18.16
N GLY A 307 -10.15 14.07 -17.98
CA GLY A 307 -10.48 12.77 -18.60
C GLY A 307 -11.53 12.75 -19.73
N ASP A 308 -12.32 13.82 -19.93
CA ASP A 308 -13.63 13.65 -20.57
C ASP A 308 -13.63 13.53 -22.11
N SER A 309 -12.64 14.09 -22.81
CA SER A 309 -12.58 14.05 -24.29
C SER A 309 -11.20 13.76 -24.87
N PHE A 310 -10.15 14.17 -24.16
CA PHE A 310 -8.76 13.87 -24.46
C PHE A 310 -8.08 13.65 -23.12
N PRO A 311 -7.81 12.40 -22.72
CA PRO A 311 -7.21 12.11 -21.43
C PRO A 311 -5.81 12.69 -21.41
N VAL A 312 -5.66 13.80 -20.69
CA VAL A 312 -4.40 14.53 -20.54
C VAL A 312 -4.01 14.51 -19.07
N ARG A 313 -2.75 14.19 -18.81
CA ARG A 313 -2.11 14.45 -17.53
C ARG A 313 -1.01 15.46 -17.71
N LEU A 314 -0.99 16.43 -16.83
CA LEU A 314 0.07 17.40 -16.69
C LEU A 314 0.70 17.21 -15.32
N MET A 315 2.02 17.23 -15.30
CA MET A 315 2.81 17.27 -14.09
C MET A 315 3.86 18.35 -14.25
N GLY A 316 4.05 19.15 -13.21
CA GLY A 316 5.16 20.09 -13.08
C GLY A 316 5.87 19.86 -11.76
N TYR A 317 7.17 20.10 -11.72
CA TYR A 317 7.97 19.89 -10.54
C TYR A 317 9.12 20.89 -10.42
N GLY A 318 9.61 21.05 -9.21
CA GLY A 318 10.82 21.82 -8.92
C GLY A 318 11.46 21.35 -7.62
N VAL A 319 12.76 21.09 -7.67
CA VAL A 319 13.56 20.66 -6.53
C VAL A 319 14.77 21.55 -6.40
N TYR A 320 15.12 21.89 -5.16
CA TYR A 320 16.34 22.60 -4.81
C TYR A 320 17.04 21.88 -3.65
N ASP A 321 18.29 21.50 -3.87
CA ASP A 321 19.17 20.96 -2.85
C ASP A 321 20.60 21.45 -3.09
N GLU A 322 21.18 22.08 -2.07
CA GLU A 322 22.55 22.57 -2.14
C GLU A 322 23.60 21.44 -2.13
N THR A 323 23.26 20.25 -1.65
CA THR A 323 24.17 19.09 -1.64
C THR A 323 24.34 18.44 -3.01
N GLY A 324 23.52 18.84 -3.98
CA GLY A 324 23.53 18.33 -5.34
C GLY A 324 22.34 17.43 -5.64
N LEU A 325 21.89 17.52 -6.88
CA LEU A 325 20.78 16.78 -7.46
C LEU A 325 21.28 16.08 -8.72
N ASP A 326 20.74 14.90 -8.98
CA ASP A 326 20.74 14.31 -10.30
C ASP A 326 19.66 14.96 -11.17
N LEU A 327 19.74 14.77 -12.50
CA LEU A 327 18.72 15.31 -13.41
C LEU A 327 17.33 14.66 -13.24
N ASP A 328 17.25 13.47 -12.64
CA ASP A 328 15.99 12.86 -12.19
C ASP A 328 15.44 13.47 -10.90
N ALA A 329 16.12 14.51 -10.40
CA ALA A 329 15.89 15.18 -9.14
C ALA A 329 15.93 14.25 -7.94
N SER A 330 16.68 13.16 -8.07
CA SER A 330 17.10 12.39 -6.91
C SER A 330 18.15 13.16 -6.13
N SER A 331 18.06 13.01 -4.81
CA SER A 331 19.00 13.62 -3.87
C SER A 331 19.12 12.73 -2.65
N VAL A 332 20.24 12.88 -1.96
CA VAL A 332 20.49 12.27 -0.65
C VAL A 332 19.36 12.64 0.33
N VAL A 333 18.87 13.88 0.27
CA VAL A 333 17.84 14.40 1.18
C VAL A 333 16.45 13.84 0.86
N PHE A 334 15.96 14.03 -0.36
CA PHE A 334 14.58 13.73 -0.74
C PHE A 334 14.39 12.33 -1.34
N GLY A 335 15.47 11.54 -1.47
CA GLY A 335 15.48 10.28 -2.20
C GLY A 335 15.24 10.53 -3.69
N GLN A 336 14.60 9.59 -4.39
CA GLN A 336 13.97 9.93 -5.67
C GLN A 336 12.81 10.89 -5.43
N GLY A 337 12.83 12.04 -6.12
CA GLY A 337 11.72 12.99 -6.08
C GLY A 337 10.39 12.30 -6.41
N SER A 338 9.29 12.85 -5.89
CA SER A 338 7.93 12.26 -5.97
C SER A 338 7.39 12.03 -7.39
N TYR A 339 8.19 12.30 -8.41
CA TYR A 339 7.82 12.44 -9.80
C TYR A 339 8.86 11.88 -10.79
N ALA A 340 9.93 11.22 -10.32
CA ALA A 340 11.08 10.83 -11.14
C ALA A 340 10.63 10.16 -12.46
N SER A 341 10.72 10.94 -13.54
CA SER A 341 10.25 10.52 -14.86
C SER A 341 11.34 9.66 -15.50
N ALA A 342 10.96 8.55 -16.16
CA ALA A 342 11.90 7.67 -16.89
C ALA A 342 12.73 8.40 -17.99
N ALA A 343 12.39 9.64 -18.31
CA ALA A 343 13.20 10.50 -19.17
C ALA A 343 14.41 11.11 -18.45
N ALA A 344 14.17 11.60 -17.24
CA ALA A 344 15.15 12.28 -16.42
C ALA A 344 16.19 11.30 -15.88
N SER A 345 15.80 10.05 -15.61
CA SER A 345 16.71 8.95 -15.27
C SER A 345 17.69 8.57 -16.38
N GLU A 346 17.37 8.83 -17.66
CA GLU A 346 18.35 8.63 -18.76
C GLU A 346 19.45 9.68 -18.72
N TYR A 347 19.07 10.94 -18.48
CA TYR A 347 20.01 12.05 -18.43
C TYR A 347 20.78 12.09 -17.11
N ALA A 348 20.20 11.60 -16.01
CA ALA A 348 20.86 11.46 -14.72
C ALA A 348 22.13 10.60 -14.82
N LYS A 349 22.17 9.63 -15.74
CA LYS A 349 23.37 8.82 -15.99
C LYS A 349 24.53 9.62 -16.61
N ASP A 350 24.23 10.65 -17.42
CA ASP A 350 25.27 11.44 -18.13
C ASP A 350 25.68 12.70 -17.37
N SER A 351 24.80 13.20 -16.50
CA SER A 351 25.07 14.31 -15.59
C SER A 351 24.75 13.88 -14.15
N PRO A 352 25.53 12.94 -13.59
CA PRO A 352 25.35 12.44 -12.25
C PRO A 352 25.81 13.49 -11.24
N GLY A 353 24.87 13.95 -10.42
CA GLY A 353 25.07 14.84 -9.29
C GLY A 353 25.49 16.27 -9.65
N GLY A 354 25.42 17.14 -8.64
CA GLY A 354 26.02 18.47 -8.67
C GLY A 354 25.13 19.61 -9.18
N HIS A 355 23.89 19.33 -9.58
CA HIS A 355 22.90 20.36 -9.86
C HIS A 355 22.31 20.90 -8.55
N ARG A 356 22.19 22.21 -8.38
CA ARG A 356 21.53 22.78 -7.19
C ARG A 356 20.03 22.88 -7.34
N TRP A 357 19.54 22.98 -8.57
CA TRP A 357 18.12 22.97 -8.84
C TRP A 357 17.80 22.28 -10.15
N VAL A 358 16.68 21.56 -10.13
CA VAL A 358 16.10 20.93 -11.30
C VAL A 358 14.60 21.20 -11.30
N ALA A 359 14.07 21.62 -12.43
CA ALA A 359 12.65 21.85 -12.63
C ALA A 359 12.21 21.26 -13.97
N GLY A 360 10.97 20.83 -14.06
CA GLY A 360 10.51 20.17 -15.27
C GLY A 360 9.06 19.76 -15.19
N GLY A 361 8.67 18.88 -16.09
CA GLY A 361 7.32 18.38 -16.11
C GLY A 361 7.10 17.24 -17.07
N GLU A 362 5.87 16.80 -17.12
CA GLU A 362 5.39 15.78 -18.03
C GLU A 362 4.02 16.16 -18.55
N LEU A 363 3.84 16.08 -19.86
CA LEU A 363 2.56 16.21 -20.54
C LEU A 363 2.26 14.89 -21.24
N GLU A 364 1.31 14.14 -20.70
CA GLU A 364 0.93 12.81 -21.16
C GLU A 364 -0.43 12.87 -21.88
N PHE A 365 -0.48 12.31 -23.09
CA PHE A 365 -1.68 12.15 -23.90
C PHE A 365 -1.97 10.67 -24.09
N GLN A 366 -3.20 10.26 -23.78
CA GLN A 366 -3.67 8.93 -24.17
C GLN A 366 -4.03 8.91 -25.65
N LEU A 367 -3.34 8.09 -26.43
CA LEU A 367 -3.65 7.88 -27.85
C LEU A 367 -4.78 6.87 -28.03
N PHE A 368 -4.71 5.76 -27.28
CA PHE A 368 -5.75 4.74 -27.27
C PHE A 368 -5.72 3.92 -25.98
N SER A 369 -6.85 3.33 -25.63
CA SER A 369 -6.95 2.25 -24.65
C SER A 369 -8.08 1.32 -25.04
N VAL A 370 -7.75 0.05 -25.24
CA VAL A 370 -8.69 -1.00 -25.59
C VAL A 370 -8.68 -2.02 -24.45
N GLU A 371 -9.85 -2.27 -23.90
CA GLU A 371 -10.03 -3.30 -22.88
C GLU A 371 -10.47 -4.61 -23.50
N ILE A 372 -9.88 -5.72 -23.06
CA ILE A 372 -10.23 -7.06 -23.53
C ILE A 372 -10.75 -7.88 -22.35
N GLN A 373 -12.07 -7.91 -22.18
CA GLN A 373 -12.71 -8.71 -21.14
C GLN A 373 -12.85 -10.18 -21.56
N LYS A 374 -11.73 -10.87 -21.79
CA LYS A 374 -11.74 -12.33 -21.99
C LYS A 374 -11.20 -13.04 -20.76
N ASN A 375 -12.08 -13.82 -20.13
CA ASN A 375 -11.75 -14.66 -18.99
C ASN A 375 -10.97 -15.90 -19.45
N LEU A 376 -9.66 -15.91 -19.23
CA LEU A 376 -8.86 -17.13 -19.27
C LEU A 376 -8.60 -17.53 -17.82
N SER A 377 -9.56 -18.24 -17.23
CA SER A 377 -9.43 -18.98 -15.96
C SER A 377 -8.51 -18.31 -14.91
N HIS A 378 -8.85 -17.10 -14.44
CA HIS A 378 -8.12 -16.34 -13.39
C HIS A 378 -6.96 -15.41 -13.85
N ILE A 379 -6.68 -15.35 -15.15
CA ILE A 379 -5.83 -14.31 -15.77
C ILE A 379 -6.74 -13.36 -16.56
N TYR A 380 -6.68 -12.08 -16.21
CA TYR A 380 -7.44 -11.04 -16.89
C TYR A 380 -6.50 -10.19 -17.74
N CYS A 381 -6.49 -10.39 -19.05
CA CYS A 381 -5.81 -9.50 -20.00
C CYS A 381 -6.60 -8.19 -20.13
N ASN A 382 -6.45 -7.32 -19.14
CA ASN A 382 -7.40 -6.23 -18.94
C ASN A 382 -7.35 -5.15 -20.00
N ARG A 383 -6.16 -4.83 -20.53
CA ARG A 383 -6.00 -3.63 -21.36
C ARG A 383 -4.77 -3.65 -22.24
N PHE A 384 -4.93 -3.10 -23.44
CA PHE A 384 -3.87 -2.57 -24.30
C PHE A 384 -3.99 -1.05 -24.38
N PHE A 385 -2.87 -0.33 -24.26
CA PHE A 385 -2.89 1.14 -24.29
C PHE A 385 -1.72 1.70 -25.11
N GLY A 386 -1.92 2.92 -25.58
CA GLY A 386 -0.89 3.75 -26.22
C GLY A 386 -0.93 5.15 -25.64
N ILE A 387 0.25 5.66 -25.29
CA ILE A 387 0.47 6.94 -24.64
C ILE A 387 1.58 7.68 -25.37
N LEU A 388 1.39 8.98 -25.56
CA LEU A 388 2.43 9.90 -25.99
C LEU A 388 2.73 10.87 -24.84
N ALA A 389 3.98 10.91 -24.39
CA ALA A 389 4.41 11.82 -23.34
C ALA A 389 5.52 12.75 -23.83
N TRP A 390 5.42 14.04 -23.51
CA TRP A 390 6.49 15.01 -23.68
C TRP A 390 7.00 15.45 -22.31
N ARG A 391 8.34 15.44 -22.14
CA ARG A 391 8.99 15.56 -20.84
C ARG A 391 10.16 16.55 -20.92
N PRO A 392 9.92 17.84 -20.65
CA PRO A 392 10.97 18.85 -20.56
C PRO A 392 11.60 18.92 -19.16
N VAL A 393 12.91 19.20 -19.11
CA VAL A 393 13.69 19.41 -17.89
C VAL A 393 14.62 20.62 -18.09
N ILE A 394 14.67 21.48 -17.08
CA ILE A 394 15.57 22.63 -16.97
C ILE A 394 16.38 22.45 -15.68
N PHE A 395 17.67 22.71 -15.75
CA PHE A 395 18.60 22.50 -14.64
C PHE A 395 19.71 23.55 -14.66
N ASP A 396 20.42 23.73 -13.55
CA ASP A 396 21.59 24.60 -13.50
C ASP A 396 22.83 23.98 -14.12
N THR A 397 23.69 24.82 -14.70
CA THR A 397 24.93 24.40 -15.37
C THR A 397 26.18 24.81 -14.61
N ALA A 398 26.03 25.33 -13.39
CA ALA A 398 27.03 26.17 -12.74
C ALA A 398 28.26 25.43 -12.19
N GLN A 399 28.27 24.10 -12.13
CA GLN A 399 29.36 23.33 -11.47
C GLN A 399 29.82 22.06 -12.19
N ILE A 400 29.42 21.83 -13.45
CA ILE A 400 29.66 20.54 -14.11
C ILE A 400 30.71 20.70 -15.23
N GLU A 401 31.88 20.08 -15.03
CA GLU A 401 32.97 19.99 -16.03
C GLU A 401 32.73 18.90 -17.10
N VAL A 402 31.62 18.16 -17.00
CA VAL A 402 31.24 17.05 -17.89
C VAL A 402 30.37 17.57 -19.05
N SER A 403 30.33 16.83 -20.17
CA SER A 403 29.41 17.08 -21.29
C SER A 403 27.95 17.04 -20.81
N LEU A 404 27.34 18.21 -20.67
CA LEU A 404 25.94 18.32 -20.26
C LEU A 404 25.00 17.82 -21.36
N PRO A 405 23.96 17.06 -21.02
CA PRO A 405 22.96 16.63 -22.00
C PRO A 405 22.08 17.80 -22.47
N GLY A 406 21.66 17.74 -23.73
CA GLY A 406 20.77 18.73 -24.33
C GLY A 406 21.46 19.99 -24.83
N PHE A 407 20.82 21.15 -24.70
CA PHE A 407 21.36 22.43 -25.18
C PHE A 407 21.38 23.51 -24.09
N PRO A 408 22.37 24.42 -24.11
CA PRO A 408 22.47 25.49 -23.12
C PRO A 408 21.34 26.51 -23.29
N LEU A 409 20.77 26.95 -22.17
CA LEU A 409 19.72 27.96 -22.07
C LEU A 409 20.31 29.18 -21.34
N GLY A 410 21.16 29.92 -22.05
CA GLY A 410 21.98 30.99 -21.47
C GLY A 410 23.26 30.46 -20.80
N SER A 411 23.82 31.22 -19.85
CA SER A 411 25.11 30.90 -19.21
C SER A 411 25.00 30.10 -17.91
N LYS A 412 23.80 29.91 -17.38
CA LYS A 412 23.57 29.31 -16.05
C LYS A 412 22.53 28.20 -16.02
N ALA A 413 21.89 27.89 -17.15
CA ALA A 413 20.83 26.90 -17.24
C ALA A 413 21.00 26.04 -18.50
N GLY A 414 20.58 24.78 -18.39
CA GLY A 414 20.54 23.81 -19.48
C GLY A 414 19.11 23.32 -19.68
N PHE A 415 18.82 22.84 -20.88
CA PHE A 415 17.53 22.24 -21.20
C PHE A 415 17.70 20.90 -21.90
N ALA A 416 17.01 19.91 -21.35
CA ALA A 416 16.87 18.59 -21.92
C ALA A 416 15.39 18.27 -22.11
N HIS A 417 15.06 17.52 -23.15
CA HIS A 417 13.69 17.05 -23.33
C HIS A 417 13.66 15.72 -24.04
N SER A 418 12.60 14.96 -23.77
CA SER A 418 12.30 13.76 -24.53
C SER A 418 10.83 13.67 -24.89
N VAL A 419 10.58 12.94 -25.97
CA VAL A 419 9.25 12.48 -26.37
C VAL A 419 9.25 10.96 -26.27
N ILE A 420 8.25 10.41 -25.61
CA ILE A 420 8.10 8.99 -25.38
C ILE A 420 6.76 8.53 -25.94
N LEU A 421 6.81 7.61 -26.90
CA LEU A 421 5.65 6.85 -27.36
C LEU A 421 5.66 5.51 -26.65
N LYS A 422 4.78 5.33 -25.66
CA LYS A 422 4.65 4.11 -24.87
C LYS A 422 3.46 3.30 -25.35
N THR A 423 3.65 2.02 -25.60
CA THR A 423 2.57 1.05 -25.76
C THR A 423 2.73 -0.05 -24.73
N GLY A 424 1.62 -0.58 -24.22
CA GLY A 424 1.71 -1.59 -23.19
C GLY A 424 0.44 -2.38 -22.99
N ALA A 425 0.59 -3.44 -22.20
CA ALA A 425 -0.51 -4.28 -21.76
C ALA A 425 -0.52 -4.38 -20.23
N VAL A 426 -1.71 -4.27 -19.65
CA VAL A 426 -1.95 -4.55 -18.24
C VAL A 426 -2.64 -5.90 -18.16
N VAL A 427 -1.98 -6.85 -17.51
CA VAL A 427 -2.58 -8.13 -17.15
C VAL A 427 -2.79 -8.07 -15.64
N SER A 428 -3.98 -8.43 -15.16
CA SER A 428 -4.17 -8.64 -13.72
C SER A 428 -4.42 -10.10 -13.43
N LEU A 429 -3.76 -10.57 -12.38
CA LEU A 429 -3.91 -11.89 -11.82
C LEU A 429 -4.46 -11.72 -10.41
N ILE A 430 -5.61 -12.35 -10.16
CA ILE A 430 -6.21 -12.45 -8.83
C ILE A 430 -5.97 -13.90 -8.39
N PRO A 431 -4.96 -14.17 -7.55
CA PRO A 431 -4.76 -15.51 -7.05
C PRO A 431 -5.94 -15.89 -6.14
N ILE A 432 -6.35 -17.15 -6.18
CA ILE A 432 -7.49 -17.70 -5.41
C ILE A 432 -7.23 -17.72 -3.89
N ALA A 433 -6.07 -17.24 -3.42
CA ALA A 433 -5.77 -17.14 -2.00
C ALA A 433 -6.59 -16.01 -1.35
N ALA A 434 -7.00 -16.22 -0.10
CA ALA A 434 -7.90 -15.38 0.71
C ALA A 434 -7.37 -13.96 1.07
N VAL A 435 -6.53 -13.37 0.23
CA VAL A 435 -5.95 -12.05 0.41
C VAL A 435 -6.43 -11.17 -0.75
N PRO A 436 -6.88 -9.94 -0.52
CA PRO A 436 -7.35 -9.02 -1.57
C PRO A 436 -6.17 -8.46 -2.42
N LEU A 437 -5.18 -9.28 -2.75
CA LEU A 437 -4.01 -8.86 -3.53
C LEU A 437 -4.29 -9.05 -5.01
N ARG A 438 -4.17 -7.96 -5.77
CA ARG A 438 -4.18 -7.96 -7.23
C ARG A 438 -2.74 -7.77 -7.72
N PHE A 439 -2.26 -8.75 -8.48
CA PHE A 439 -0.98 -8.65 -9.16
C PHE A 439 -1.22 -8.07 -10.55
N SER A 440 -0.64 -6.90 -10.83
CA SER A 440 -0.77 -6.23 -12.12
C SER A 440 0.61 -6.08 -12.77
N PRO A 441 1.14 -7.13 -13.44
CA PRO A 441 2.28 -6.97 -14.33
C PRO A 441 1.94 -6.03 -15.49
N HIS A 442 2.81 -5.05 -15.69
CA HIS A 442 2.75 -4.06 -16.76
C HIS A 442 3.93 -4.26 -17.68
N LEU A 443 3.65 -4.73 -18.90
CA LEU A 443 4.64 -4.82 -19.96
C LEU A 443 4.49 -3.59 -20.84
N TRP A 444 5.60 -2.91 -21.13
CA TRP A 444 5.59 -1.78 -22.05
C TRP A 444 6.83 -1.72 -22.93
N ALA A 445 6.63 -1.22 -24.14
CA ALA A 445 7.68 -0.80 -25.04
C ALA A 445 7.53 0.71 -25.27
N ALA A 446 8.65 1.41 -25.24
CA ALA A 446 8.70 2.85 -25.41
C ALA A 446 9.67 3.19 -26.54
N TRP A 447 9.16 3.89 -27.56
CA TRP A 447 10.01 4.58 -28.51
C TRP A 447 10.32 5.97 -27.98
N LYS A 448 11.59 6.26 -27.82
CA LYS A 448 12.11 7.49 -27.25
C LYS A 448 12.82 8.30 -28.31
N ILE A 449 12.49 9.59 -28.34
CA ILE A 449 13.22 10.60 -29.08
C ILE A 449 13.71 11.59 -28.05
N SER A 450 15.00 11.52 -27.74
CA SER A 450 15.70 12.51 -26.92
C SER A 450 16.61 13.35 -27.80
N ASN A 451 17.01 14.51 -27.29
CA ASN A 451 18.08 15.30 -27.86
C ASN A 451 19.49 14.80 -27.45
N LYS A 452 19.58 13.54 -26.98
CA LYS A 452 20.81 12.80 -26.70
C LYS A 452 21.17 11.96 -27.94
N SER A 453 22.47 11.67 -28.11
CA SER A 453 23.15 11.20 -29.34
C SER A 453 22.41 10.23 -30.27
N ASP A 454 22.82 10.21 -31.55
CA ASP A 454 22.14 9.54 -32.69
C ASP A 454 22.07 8.00 -32.67
N ASP A 455 22.40 7.34 -31.56
CA ASP A 455 22.49 5.87 -31.54
C ASP A 455 21.10 5.22 -31.53
N ALA A 456 20.76 4.51 -32.60
CA ALA A 456 19.42 3.99 -32.85
C ALA A 456 18.97 2.92 -31.83
N LEU A 457 19.92 2.27 -31.14
CA LEU A 457 19.66 1.25 -30.13
C LEU A 457 19.22 1.83 -28.78
N GLU A 458 19.59 3.08 -28.45
CA GLU A 458 19.15 3.76 -27.22
C GLU A 458 17.69 4.25 -27.29
N ARG A 459 17.08 4.24 -28.49
CA ARG A 459 15.74 4.79 -28.75
C ARG A 459 14.59 3.84 -28.40
N LEU A 460 14.84 2.55 -28.21
CA LEU A 460 13.79 1.57 -27.89
C LEU A 460 14.02 0.95 -26.51
N VAL A 461 13.12 1.26 -25.57
CA VAL A 461 13.20 0.75 -24.19
C VAL A 461 12.05 -0.21 -23.94
N PHE A 462 12.36 -1.36 -23.35
CA PHE A 462 11.38 -2.29 -22.83
C PHE A 462 11.39 -2.20 -21.31
N GLY A 463 10.20 -2.20 -20.72
CA GLY A 463 10.07 -2.22 -19.28
C GLY A 463 9.01 -3.20 -18.84
N VAL A 464 9.27 -3.75 -17.66
CA VAL A 464 8.34 -4.56 -16.91
C VAL A 464 8.21 -3.89 -15.55
N SER A 465 7.00 -3.61 -15.11
CA SER A 465 6.75 -3.29 -13.71
C SER A 465 5.73 -4.24 -13.12
N PHE A 466 5.89 -4.54 -11.84
CA PHE A 466 4.98 -5.39 -11.09
C PHE A 466 4.35 -4.52 -10.02
N ALA A 467 3.04 -4.29 -10.10
CA ALA A 467 2.29 -3.67 -9.03
C ALA A 467 1.56 -4.76 -8.24
N ILE A 468 1.65 -4.67 -6.92
CA ILE A 468 0.80 -5.43 -5.99
C ILE A 468 -0.18 -4.40 -5.42
N GLU A 469 -1.43 -4.47 -5.85
CA GLU A 469 -2.52 -3.60 -5.40
C GLU A 469 -3.32 -4.36 -4.32
N TRP A 470 -3.74 -3.65 -3.27
CA TRP A 470 -4.62 -4.16 -2.20
C TRP A 470 -6.01 -3.51 -2.25
#